data_AF-A0A2H9M0X7-F1
#
_entry.id   AF-A0A2H9M0X7-F1
#
_cell.length_a   1.000
_cell.length_b   1.000
_cell.length_c   1.000
_cell.angle_alpha   90.00
_cell.angle_beta   90.00
_cell.angle_gamma   90.00
#
_symmetry.space_group_name_H-M   'P 1'
#
loop_
_entity.id
_entity.type
_entity.pdbx_description
1 polymer ?
#
loop_
_entity_poly.entity_id
_entity_poly.type
_entity_poly.pdbx_seq_one_letter_code
_entity_poly.pdbx_strand_id
1 'polypeptide(L)'
;MLKREFRKSYTERFGEDFVEKFVSKINEPYPQYLRVNTLKIKVDDLIHGLENKGFIFKKIESLNYGFRVVNEPFSISSTEEYLLGYFYLQDKSSMLCVEELNPKSSELVLDCC
;
A
#
# COMPACT_ATOMS: atom_id res chain seq x y z
N MET A 1 -6.41 19.32 12.10
CA MET A 1 -5.63 19.78 13.27
C MET A 1 -5.63 18.66 14.32
N LEU A 2 -4.46 18.25 14.81
CA LEU A 2 -4.36 17.21 15.84
C LEU A 2 -5.02 17.70 17.13
N LYS A 3 -5.79 16.85 17.82
CA LYS A 3 -6.38 17.23 19.12
C LYS A 3 -5.27 17.59 20.12
N ARG A 4 -5.50 18.60 20.96
CA ARG A 4 -4.51 19.12 21.91
C ARG A 4 -3.95 18.04 22.85
N GLU A 5 -4.81 17.14 23.31
CA GLU A 5 -4.45 16.01 24.19
C GLU A 5 -3.50 15.02 23.49
N PHE A 6 -3.73 14.76 22.20
CA PHE A 6 -2.85 13.91 21.39
C PHE A 6 -1.48 14.53 21.22
N ARG A 7 -1.41 15.83 20.90
CA ARG A 7 -0.13 16.52 20.72
C ARG A 7 0.69 16.44 22.00
N LYS A 8 0.09 16.78 23.15
CA LYS A 8 0.77 16.72 24.46
C LYS A 8 1.37 15.33 24.73
N SER A 9 0.55 14.28 24.62
CA SER A 9 0.97 12.90 24.86
C SER A 9 2.11 12.45 23.95
N TYR A 10 2.04 12.78 22.66
CA TYR A 10 3.09 12.39 21.70
C TYR A 10 4.37 13.22 21.87
N THR A 11 4.26 14.51 22.21
CA THR A 11 5.42 15.35 22.52
C THR A 11 6.17 14.80 23.74
N GLU A 12 5.45 14.39 24.78
CA GLU A 12 6.04 13.78 25.99
C GLU A 12 6.78 12.46 25.69
N ARG A 13 6.30 11.67 24.72
CA ARG A 13 6.87 10.34 24.39
C ARG A 13 7.98 10.38 23.35
N PHE A 14 7.86 11.25 22.36
CA PHE A 14 8.68 11.22 21.14
C PHE A 14 9.39 12.55 20.85
N GLY A 15 9.10 13.60 21.63
CA GLY A 15 9.67 14.93 21.46
C GLY A 15 8.93 15.78 20.43
N GLU A 16 9.08 17.11 20.55
CA GLU A 16 8.37 18.08 19.70
C GLU A 16 8.76 17.95 18.22
N ASP A 17 10.05 17.76 17.93
CA ASP A 17 10.57 17.62 16.56
C ASP A 17 9.93 16.44 15.80
N PHE A 18 9.69 15.33 16.50
CA PHE A 18 9.00 14.17 15.92
C PHE A 18 7.55 14.51 15.62
N VAL A 19 6.85 15.14 16.56
CA VAL A 19 5.44 15.48 16.44
C VAL A 19 5.20 16.45 15.29
N GLU A 20 6.04 17.47 15.14
CA GLU A 20 5.94 18.42 14.02
C GLU A 20 6.10 17.72 12.67
N LYS A 21 7.10 16.83 12.54
CA LYS A 21 7.30 16.03 11.31
C LYS A 21 6.13 15.09 11.04
N PHE A 22 5.61 14.43 12.07
CA PHE A 22 4.48 13.51 11.98
C PHE A 22 3.20 14.22 11.55
N VAL A 23 2.87 15.35 12.18
CA VAL A 23 1.71 16.18 11.83
C VAL A 23 1.84 16.70 10.41
N SER A 24 3.02 17.20 10.03
CA SER A 24 3.30 17.63 8.66
C SER A 24 3.00 16.50 7.66
N LYS A 25 3.47 15.28 7.93
CA LYS A 25 3.32 14.16 7.00
C LYS A 25 1.90 13.62 6.89
N ILE A 26 1.13 13.60 7.99
CA ILE A 26 -0.28 13.16 7.96
C ILE A 26 -1.16 14.08 7.10
N ASN A 27 -0.80 15.36 6.99
CA ASN A 27 -1.57 16.32 6.18
C ASN A 27 -1.19 16.27 4.69
N GLU A 28 -0.21 15.46 4.29
CA GLU A 28 0.12 15.27 2.88
C GLU A 28 -0.81 14.23 2.23
N PRO A 29 -1.09 14.33 0.91
CA PRO A 29 -1.79 13.30 0.18
C PRO A 29 -1.10 11.94 0.34
N TYR A 30 -1.88 10.93 0.71
CA TYR A 30 -1.35 9.60 0.93
C TYR A 30 -1.14 8.88 -0.42
N PRO A 31 0.03 8.27 -0.68
CA PRO A 31 0.27 7.53 -1.91
C PRO A 31 -0.68 6.33 -2.06
N GLN A 32 -1.11 6.05 -3.29
CA GLN A 32 -1.88 4.85 -3.59
C GLN A 32 -0.94 3.67 -3.91
N TYR A 33 -1.32 2.49 -3.45
CA TYR A 33 -0.58 1.25 -3.63
C TYR A 33 -1.49 0.14 -4.13
N LEU A 34 -0.91 -0.83 -4.83
CA LEU A 34 -1.61 -2.03 -5.27
C LEU A 34 -0.78 -3.30 -4.97
N ARG A 35 -1.50 -4.39 -4.74
CA ARG A 35 -0.95 -5.75 -4.61
C ARG A 35 -1.46 -6.61 -5.75
N VAL A 36 -0.55 -7.22 -6.52
CA VAL A 36 -0.91 -8.15 -7.59
C VAL A 36 -1.51 -9.44 -7.01
N ASN A 37 -2.58 -9.93 -7.63
CA ASN A 37 -3.15 -11.24 -7.33
C ASN A 37 -2.48 -12.32 -8.19
N THR A 38 -1.40 -12.89 -7.67
CA THR A 38 -0.60 -13.92 -8.37
C THR A 38 -1.34 -15.24 -8.58
N LEU A 39 -2.52 -15.42 -8.00
CA LEU A 39 -3.40 -16.57 -8.31
C LEU A 39 -4.10 -16.42 -9.67
N LYS A 40 -4.18 -15.21 -10.22
CA LYS A 40 -4.93 -14.90 -11.45
C LYS A 40 -4.08 -14.38 -12.59
N ILE A 41 -2.99 -13.67 -12.31
CA ILE A 41 -2.15 -13.05 -13.33
C ILE A 41 -0.68 -13.01 -12.89
N LYS A 42 0.25 -13.04 -13.83
CA LYS A 42 1.66 -12.77 -13.54
C LYS A 42 1.87 -11.29 -13.28
N VAL A 43 2.85 -10.96 -12.44
CA VAL A 43 3.18 -9.58 -12.09
C VAL A 43 3.51 -8.75 -13.34
N ASP A 44 4.42 -9.22 -14.18
CA ASP A 44 4.88 -8.47 -15.35
C ASP A 44 3.77 -8.26 -16.38
N ASP A 45 2.90 -9.26 -16.57
CA ASP A 45 1.76 -9.17 -17.50
C ASP A 45 0.78 -8.07 -17.06
N LEU A 46 0.49 -7.99 -15.74
CA LEU A 46 -0.37 -6.95 -15.20
C LEU A 46 0.26 -5.56 -15.34
N ILE A 47 1.53 -5.42 -14.93
CA ILE A 47 2.22 -4.13 -14.91
C ILE A 47 2.35 -3.59 -16.33
N HIS A 48 2.83 -4.40 -17.28
CA HIS A 48 2.92 -3.97 -18.69
C HIS A 48 1.55 -3.63 -19.28
N GLY A 49 0.50 -4.40 -18.96
CA GLY A 49 -0.86 -4.12 -19.42
C GLY A 49 -1.39 -2.76 -18.95
N LEU A 50 -1.16 -2.42 -17.67
CA LEU A 50 -1.54 -1.14 -17.11
C LEU A 50 -0.63 0.01 -17.60
N GLU A 51 0.67 -0.22 -17.79
CA GLU A 51 1.59 0.78 -18.35
C GLU A 51 1.20 1.16 -19.79
N ASN A 52 0.76 0.21 -20.60
CA ASN A 52 0.21 0.46 -21.94
C ASN A 52 -1.05 1.35 -21.92
N LYS A 53 -1.76 1.43 -20.79
CA LYS A 53 -2.91 2.31 -20.56
C LYS A 53 -2.49 3.68 -19.99
N GLY A 54 -1.19 3.94 -19.81
CA GLY A 54 -0.63 5.21 -19.36
C GLY A 54 -0.40 5.33 -17.85
N PHE A 55 -0.61 4.26 -17.09
CA PHE A 55 -0.25 4.23 -15.67
C PHE A 55 1.26 4.14 -15.51
N ILE A 56 1.79 4.67 -14.40
CA ILE A 56 3.21 4.53 -14.05
C ILE A 56 3.30 3.99 -12.63
N PHE A 57 4.12 2.96 -12.44
CA PHE A 57 4.31 2.30 -11.17
C PHE A 57 5.75 2.39 -10.67
N LYS A 58 5.91 2.27 -9.35
CA LYS A 58 7.21 2.03 -8.72
C LYS A 58 7.10 0.77 -7.86
N LYS A 59 7.92 -0.23 -8.15
CA LYS A 59 8.02 -1.45 -7.32
C LYS A 59 8.47 -1.09 -5.91
N ILE A 60 7.87 -1.73 -4.91
CA ILE A 60 8.31 -1.62 -3.52
C ILE A 60 9.26 -2.77 -3.26
N GLU A 61 10.53 -2.48 -2.99
CA GLU A 61 11.59 -3.49 -2.85
C GLU A 61 11.30 -4.53 -1.75
N SER A 62 10.66 -4.11 -0.66
CA SER A 62 10.34 -4.98 0.47
C SER A 62 9.08 -5.83 0.27
N LEU A 63 8.43 -5.79 -0.89
CA LEU A 63 7.18 -6.51 -1.15
C LEU A 63 7.28 -7.25 -2.49
N ASN A 64 7.03 -8.55 -2.47
CA ASN A 64 7.17 -9.37 -3.68
C ASN A 64 6.20 -8.96 -4.80
N TYR A 65 5.00 -8.51 -4.42
CA TYR A 65 3.89 -8.23 -5.34
C TYR A 65 3.31 -6.81 -5.17
N GLY A 66 4.02 -5.91 -4.50
CA GLY A 66 3.55 -4.58 -4.12
C GLY A 66 4.11 -3.45 -4.99
N PHE A 67 3.24 -2.55 -5.45
CA PHE A 67 3.61 -1.40 -6.28
C PHE A 67 2.96 -0.11 -5.77
N ARG A 68 3.70 1.00 -5.86
CA ARG A 68 3.15 2.35 -5.70
C ARG A 68 2.68 2.87 -7.04
N VAL A 69 1.48 3.46 -7.08
CA VAL A 69 0.99 4.21 -8.24
C VAL A 69 1.66 5.59 -8.24
N VAL A 70 2.40 5.89 -9.31
CA VAL A 70 3.13 7.16 -9.49
C VAL A 70 2.34 8.11 -10.38
N ASN A 71 1.73 7.59 -11.45
CA ASN A 71 0.83 8.33 -12.33
C ASN A 71 -0.44 7.54 -12.59
N GLU A 72 -1.58 8.22 -12.48
CA GLU A 72 -2.91 7.65 -12.60
C GLU A 72 -3.69 8.48 -13.65
N PRO A 73 -3.64 8.10 -14.95
CA PRO A 73 -4.27 8.89 -16.03
C PRO A 73 -5.80 8.94 -15.90
N PHE A 74 -6.38 7.91 -15.28
CA PHE A 74 -7.77 7.79 -14.87
C PHE A 74 -7.83 6.81 -13.69
N SER A 75 -8.97 6.71 -13.02
CA SER A 75 -9.10 5.84 -11.84
C SER A 75 -8.64 4.41 -12.11
N ILE A 76 -7.64 3.94 -11.38
CA ILE A 76 -7.12 2.59 -11.50
C ILE A 76 -8.17 1.56 -11.08
N SER A 77 -9.09 1.93 -10.19
CA SER A 77 -10.19 1.07 -9.74
C SER A 77 -11.30 0.92 -10.79
N SER A 78 -11.28 1.68 -11.89
CA SER A 78 -12.20 1.49 -13.02
C SER A 78 -11.58 0.66 -14.15
N THR A 79 -10.37 0.15 -13.97
CA THR A 79 -9.74 -0.75 -14.95
C THR A 79 -10.41 -2.12 -14.95
N GLU A 80 -10.43 -2.78 -16.11
CA GLU A 80 -10.92 -4.17 -16.22
C GLU A 80 -10.13 -5.11 -15.30
N GLU A 81 -8.83 -4.88 -15.18
CA GLU A 81 -7.93 -5.66 -14.32
C GLU A 81 -8.33 -5.58 -12.84
N TYR A 82 -8.75 -4.41 -12.37
CA TYR A 82 -9.31 -4.28 -11.02
C TYR A 82 -10.60 -5.07 -10.86
N LEU A 83 -11.53 -4.92 -11.82
CA LEU A 83 -12.85 -5.57 -11.79
C LEU A 83 -12.76 -7.10 -11.89
N LEU A 84 -11.78 -7.62 -12.64
CA LEU A 84 -11.49 -9.05 -12.75
C LEU A 84 -10.74 -9.60 -11.51
N GLY A 85 -10.31 -8.72 -10.61
CA GLY A 85 -9.60 -9.04 -9.37
C GLY A 85 -8.15 -9.46 -9.60
N TYR A 86 -7.50 -8.92 -10.65
CA TYR A 86 -6.09 -9.15 -10.95
C TYR A 86 -5.16 -8.43 -9.98
N PHE A 87 -5.65 -7.41 -9.29
CA PHE A 87 -4.95 -6.76 -8.18
C PHE A 87 -5.93 -6.20 -7.15
N TYR A 88 -5.39 -5.78 -6.01
CA TYR A 88 -6.12 -5.11 -4.95
C TYR A 88 -5.47 -3.77 -4.62
N LEU A 89 -6.26 -2.73 -4.37
CA LEU A 89 -5.77 -1.52 -3.74
C LEU A 89 -5.64 -1.79 -2.24
N GLN A 90 -4.42 -1.72 -1.73
CA GLN A 90 -4.10 -2.08 -0.35
C GLN A 90 -2.89 -1.28 0.11
N ASP A 91 -2.86 -0.87 1.38
CA ASP A 91 -1.73 -0.11 1.89
C ASP A 91 -0.45 -0.97 1.99
N LYS A 92 0.71 -0.32 1.78
CA LYS A 92 2.04 -0.95 1.93
C LYS A 92 2.20 -1.59 3.32
N SER A 93 1.77 -0.93 4.39
CA SER A 93 1.94 -1.45 5.75
C SER A 93 1.16 -2.76 5.95
N SER A 94 -0.05 -2.85 5.41
CA SER A 94 -0.87 -4.07 5.46
C SER A 94 -0.25 -5.22 4.67
N MET A 95 0.41 -4.93 3.54
CA MET A 95 1.11 -5.96 2.77
C MET A 95 2.33 -6.49 3.52
N LEU A 96 3.09 -5.61 4.17
CA LEU A 96 4.34 -5.96 4.86
C LEU A 96 4.12 -6.98 5.97
N CYS A 97 3.02 -6.87 6.72
CA CYS A 97 2.68 -7.84 7.77
C CYS A 97 2.59 -9.27 7.24
N VAL A 98 2.00 -9.46 6.06
CA VAL A 98 1.84 -10.80 5.46
C VAL A 98 3.15 -11.29 4.83
N GLU A 99 3.94 -10.38 4.24
CA GLU A 99 5.26 -10.70 3.72
C GLU A 99 6.17 -11.24 4.83
N GLU A 100 6.18 -10.59 6.00
CA GLU A 100 6.98 -11.04 7.15
C GLU A 100 6.43 -12.30 7.82
N LEU A 101 5.10 -12.51 7.82
CA LEU A 101 4.51 -13.76 8.29
C LEU A 101 4.92 -14.95 7.40
N ASN A 102 5.12 -14.71 6.10
CA ASN A 102 5.61 -15.68 5.12
C ASN A 102 4.89 -17.06 5.15
N PRO A 103 3.55 -17.09 5.11
CA PRO A 103 2.77 -18.30 5.30
C PRO A 103 3.06 -19.36 4.22
N LYS A 104 3.05 -20.64 4.62
CA LYS A 104 3.24 -21.79 3.73
C LYS A 104 1.93 -22.52 3.48
N SER A 105 1.81 -23.15 2.31
CA SER A 105 0.58 -23.84 1.88
C SER A 105 0.14 -25.00 2.78
N SER A 106 1.06 -25.58 3.54
CA SER A 106 0.77 -26.66 4.50
C SER A 106 0.32 -26.16 5.88
N GLU A 107 0.34 -24.85 6.12
CA GLU A 107 0.08 -24.28 7.44
C GLU A 107 -1.40 -23.90 7.61
N LEU A 108 -1.90 -24.06 8.83
CA LEU A 108 -3.17 -23.49 9.24
C LEU A 108 -2.93 -22.05 9.70
N VAL A 109 -3.50 -21.09 8.99
CA VAL A 109 -3.36 -19.65 9.29
C VAL A 109 -4.66 -19.12 9.88
N LEU A 110 -4.56 -18.35 10.94
CA LEU A 110 -5.67 -17.63 11.57
C LEU A 110 -5.45 -16.12 11.43
N ASP A 111 -6.44 -15.43 10.89
CA ASP A 111 -6.50 -13.96 10.88
C ASP A 111 -7.41 -13.50 12.03
N CYS A 112 -6.89 -12.66 12.92
CA CYS A 112 -7.59 -12.15 14.10
C CYS A 112 -7.41 -10.63 14.20
N CYS A 113 -8.54 -9.92 14.15
CA CYS A 113 -8.65 -8.47 14.15
C CYS A 113 -9.26 -7.95 15.46
#